data_AF-Q8KC47-F1
#
_entry.id   AF-Q8KC47-F1
#
_cell.length_a   1.000
_cell.length_b   1.000
_cell.length_c   1.000
_cell.angle_alpha   90.00
_cell.angle_beta   90.00
_cell.angle_gamma   90.00
#
_symmetry.space_group_name_H-M   'P 1'
#
loop_
_entity.id
_entity.type
_entity.pdbx_description
1 polymer ?
#
loop_
_entity_poly.entity_id
_entity_poly.type
_entity_poly.pdbx_seq_one_letter_code
_entity_poly.pdbx_strand_id
1 'polypeptide(L)'
;MEIFFGWIIFSFVAGIIGSGRKIGFWGAFLLSIFLSPLIGLIFALVSKSNEKEEYEKRMLETQKSQQEALNKILQEKQNNASTISITDELEKLAKLKNDNIISEEEYQKLKDKLLNS
;
A
#
# COMPACT_ATOMS: atom_id res chain seq x y z
N MET A 1 -23.84 30.83 -39.72
CA MET A 1 -22.52 31.04 -39.09
C MET A 1 -22.60 31.11 -37.56
N GLU A 2 -23.64 31.71 -36.99
CA GLU A 2 -23.81 31.83 -35.52
C GLU A 2 -23.86 30.48 -34.79
N ILE A 3 -24.54 29.48 -35.36
CA ILE A 3 -24.64 28.13 -34.78
C ILE A 3 -23.25 27.47 -34.65
N PHE A 4 -22.36 27.70 -35.61
CA PHE A 4 -21.00 27.15 -35.59
C PHE A 4 -20.15 27.81 -34.48
N PHE A 5 -20.31 29.12 -34.27
CA PHE A 5 -19.69 29.82 -33.15
C PHE A 5 -20.20 29.30 -31.79
N GLY A 6 -21.52 29.13 -31.65
CA GLY A 6 -22.11 28.54 -30.45
C GLY A 6 -21.58 27.12 -30.20
N TRP A 7 -21.45 26.30 -31.25
CA TRP A 7 -20.91 24.95 -31.16
C TRP A 7 -19.48 24.91 -30.63
N ILE A 8 -18.59 25.78 -31.14
CA ILE A 8 -17.21 25.86 -30.67
C ILE A 8 -17.17 26.36 -29.21
N ILE A 9 -17.98 27.36 -28.85
CA ILE A 9 -18.05 27.87 -27.48
C ILE A 9 -18.48 26.77 -26.50
N PHE A 10 -19.56 26.04 -26.81
CA PHE A 10 -20.00 24.93 -25.95
C PHE A 10 -18.98 23.80 -25.89
N SER A 11 -18.29 23.51 -27.00
CA SER A 11 -17.21 22.54 -27.00
C SER A 11 -16.04 22.96 -26.10
N PHE A 12 -15.73 24.25 -26.09
CA PHE A 12 -14.69 24.83 -25.24
C PHE A 12 -15.04 24.70 -23.75
N VAL A 13 -16.30 24.94 -23.39
CA VAL A 13 -16.81 24.73 -22.01
C VAL A 13 -16.64 23.27 -21.57
N ALA A 14 -16.99 22.31 -22.43
CA ALA A 14 -16.77 20.90 -22.15
C ALA A 14 -15.27 20.58 -21.98
N GLY A 15 -14.40 21.21 -22.78
CA GLY A 15 -12.95 21.15 -22.61
C GLY A 15 -12.48 21.62 -21.24
N ILE A 16 -12.92 22.79 -20.78
CA ILE A 16 -12.55 23.34 -19.46
C ILE A 16 -12.96 22.36 -18.35
N ILE A 17 -14.18 21.81 -18.42
CA ILE A 17 -14.69 20.84 -17.43
C ILE A 17 -13.89 19.52 -17.47
N GLY A 18 -13.43 19.11 -18.65
CA GLY A 18 -12.57 17.94 -18.83
C GLY A 18 -11.13 18.12 -18.31
N SER A 19 -10.65 19.36 -18.14
CA SER A 19 -9.26 19.65 -17.74
C SER A 19 -8.90 19.09 -16.36
N GLY A 20 -9.81 19.15 -15.38
CA GLY A 20 -9.61 18.60 -14.03
C GLY A 20 -9.78 17.07 -13.94
N ARG A 21 -9.89 16.39 -15.08
CA ARG A 21 -10.26 14.99 -15.17
C ARG A 21 -9.31 14.23 -16.07
N LYS A 22 -9.38 12.91 -16.01
CA LYS A 22 -8.48 12.01 -16.73
C LYS A 22 -8.56 12.15 -18.24
N ILE A 23 -9.73 12.51 -18.78
CA ILE A 23 -9.94 12.75 -20.22
C ILE A 23 -9.19 14.01 -20.71
N GLY A 24 -8.90 14.95 -19.80
CA GLY A 24 -8.20 16.19 -20.10
C GLY A 24 -9.01 17.17 -20.95
N PHE A 25 -8.44 18.37 -21.12
CA PHE A 25 -9.06 19.45 -21.90
C PHE A 25 -9.24 19.04 -23.36
N TRP A 26 -8.16 18.61 -24.01
CA TRP A 26 -8.16 18.27 -25.43
C TRP A 26 -9.05 17.07 -25.74
N GLY A 27 -9.11 16.07 -24.86
CA GLY A 27 -10.00 14.93 -25.03
C GLY A 27 -11.47 15.35 -25.02
N ALA A 28 -11.91 16.11 -24.02
CA ALA A 28 -13.29 16.57 -23.93
C ALA A 28 -13.66 17.60 -25.02
N PHE A 29 -12.74 18.51 -25.38
CA PHE A 29 -12.94 19.50 -26.43
C PHE A 29 -13.08 18.88 -27.82
N LEU A 30 -12.16 17.98 -28.19
CA LEU A 30 -12.22 17.31 -29.49
C LEU A 30 -13.44 16.40 -29.59
N LEU A 31 -13.75 15.64 -28.53
CA LEU A 31 -14.95 14.82 -28.50
C LEU A 31 -16.23 15.66 -28.66
N SER A 32 -16.24 16.86 -28.07
CA SER A 32 -17.34 17.83 -28.23
C SER A 32 -17.46 18.38 -29.65
N ILE A 33 -16.34 18.67 -30.30
CA ILE A 33 -16.33 19.17 -31.68
C ILE A 33 -16.84 18.10 -32.65
N PHE A 34 -16.40 16.86 -32.51
CA PHE A 34 -16.69 15.78 -33.46
C PHE A 34 -18.06 15.12 -33.28
N LEU A 35 -18.50 14.88 -32.03
CA LEU A 35 -19.79 14.22 -31.76
C LEU A 35 -20.89 15.24 -31.48
N SER A 36 -20.71 16.01 -30.41
CA SER A 36 -21.55 17.15 -30.02
C SER A 36 -21.08 17.67 -28.66
N PRO A 37 -21.22 18.98 -28.38
CA PRO A 37 -20.85 19.55 -27.10
C PRO A 37 -21.51 18.86 -25.91
N LEU A 38 -22.73 18.37 -26.08
CA LEU A 38 -23.44 17.64 -25.04
C LEU A 38 -22.78 16.29 -24.73
N ILE A 39 -22.37 15.56 -25.77
CA ILE A 39 -21.68 14.28 -25.61
C ILE A 39 -20.30 14.49 -24.96
N GLY A 40 -19.51 15.44 -25.45
CA GLY A 40 -18.19 15.69 -24.88
C GLY A 40 -18.26 16.16 -23.43
N LEU A 41 -19.30 16.93 -23.05
CA LEU A 41 -19.59 17.27 -21.66
C LEU A 41 -19.93 16.04 -20.81
N ILE A 42 -20.77 15.12 -21.30
CA ILE A 42 -21.10 13.88 -20.57
C ILE A 42 -19.83 13.05 -20.32
N PHE A 43 -18.99 12.87 -21.33
CA PHE A 43 -17.73 12.15 -21.18
C PHE A 43 -16.75 12.85 -20.24
N ALA A 44 -16.70 14.19 -20.29
CA ALA A 44 -15.98 14.96 -19.30
C ALA A 44 -16.48 14.62 -17.89
N LEU A 45 -17.78 14.73 -17.62
CA LEU A 45 -18.36 14.50 -16.30
C LEU A 45 -18.22 13.05 -15.78
N VAL A 46 -18.27 12.06 -16.66
CA VAL A 46 -18.09 10.64 -16.31
C VAL A 46 -16.62 10.29 -16.10
N SER A 47 -15.69 11.05 -16.69
CA SER A 47 -14.25 10.83 -16.52
C SER A 47 -13.82 10.99 -15.06
N LYS A 48 -12.97 10.07 -14.59
CA LYS A 48 -12.39 10.12 -13.23
C LYS A 48 -11.71 11.47 -12.99
N SER A 49 -11.94 12.06 -11.81
CA SER A 49 -11.24 13.25 -11.35
C SER A 49 -9.80 12.92 -10.97
N ASN A 50 -8.85 13.79 -11.32
CA ASN A 50 -7.42 13.57 -11.05
C ASN A 50 -7.12 13.53 -9.53
N GLU A 51 -7.87 14.28 -8.72
CA GLU A 51 -7.72 14.30 -7.25
C GLU A 51 -7.95 12.93 -6.60
N LYS A 52 -8.93 12.17 -7.09
CA LYS A 52 -9.21 10.82 -6.55
C LYS A 52 -8.06 9.86 -6.82
N GLU A 53 -7.45 9.96 -8.00
CA GLU A 53 -6.30 9.14 -8.36
C GLU A 53 -5.07 9.51 -7.54
N GLU A 54 -4.85 10.80 -7.29
CA GLU A 54 -3.74 11.25 -6.46
C GLU A 54 -3.91 10.86 -4.99
N TYR A 55 -5.13 10.97 -4.46
CA TYR A 55 -5.47 10.53 -3.11
C TYR A 55 -5.27 9.02 -2.94
N GLU A 56 -5.74 8.20 -3.89
CA GLU A 56 -5.52 6.75 -3.89
C GLU A 56 -4.02 6.41 -3.89
N LYS A 57 -3.20 7.11 -4.70
CA LYS A 57 -1.74 6.91 -4.73
C LYS A 57 -1.09 7.26 -3.40
N ARG A 58 -1.42 8.42 -2.83
CA ARG A 58 -0.88 8.87 -1.53
C ARG A 58 -1.27 7.90 -0.40
N MET A 59 -2.48 7.37 -0.42
CA MET A 59 -2.91 6.35 0.54
C MET A 59 -2.13 5.05 0.40
N LEU A 60 -1.94 4.56 -0.82
CA LEU A 60 -1.18 3.33 -1.08
C LEU A 60 0.29 3.48 -0.65
N GLU A 61 0.92 4.62 -0.90
CA GLU A 61 2.29 4.91 -0.45
C GLU A 61 2.39 4.97 1.08
N THR A 62 1.43 5.61 1.73
CA THR A 62 1.36 5.66 3.20
C THR A 62 1.18 4.27 3.80
N GLN A 63 0.33 3.43 3.21
CA GLN A 63 0.12 2.06 3.67
C GLN A 63 1.36 1.18 3.48
N LYS A 64 2.04 1.29 2.34
CA LYS A 64 3.28 0.54 2.05
C LYS A 64 4.39 0.90 3.03
N SER A 65 4.62 2.20 3.26
CA SER A 65 5.65 2.66 4.21
C SER A 65 5.38 2.19 5.64
N GLN A 66 4.12 2.15 6.06
CA GLN A 66 3.74 1.56 7.36
C GLN A 66 4.02 0.07 7.44
N GLN A 67 3.71 -0.69 6.38
CA GLN A 67 3.98 -2.13 6.33
C GLN A 67 5.48 -2.43 6.35
N GLU A 68 6.28 -1.64 5.62
CA GLU A 68 7.74 -1.76 5.65
C GLU A 68 8.33 -1.46 7.04
N ALA A 69 7.86 -0.41 7.70
CA ALA A 69 8.28 -0.08 9.06
C ALA A 69 7.90 -1.19 10.06
N LEU A 70 6.67 -1.71 9.96
CA LEU A 70 6.23 -2.83 10.79
C LEU A 70 7.09 -4.08 10.55
N ASN A 71 7.37 -4.41 9.29
CA ASN A 71 8.20 -5.56 8.95
C ASN A 71 9.63 -5.43 9.52
N LYS A 72 10.21 -4.23 9.51
CA LYS A 72 11.51 -3.97 10.16
C LYS A 72 11.45 -4.20 11.67
N ILE A 73 10.41 -3.68 12.33
CA ILE A 73 10.19 -3.90 13.77
C ILE A 73 10.00 -5.38 14.07
N LEU A 74 9.25 -6.11 13.25
CA LEU A 74 9.04 -7.55 13.40
C LEU A 74 10.34 -8.33 13.21
N GLN A 75 11.18 -7.97 12.23
CA GLN A 75 12.50 -8.57 12.04
C GLN A 75 13.43 -8.30 13.22
N GLU A 76 13.51 -7.06 13.69
CA GLU A 76 14.30 -6.70 14.88
C GLU A 76 13.81 -7.42 16.13
N LYS A 77 12.47 -7.50 16.31
CA LYS A 77 11.86 -8.24 17.40
C LYS A 77 12.10 -9.73 17.27
N GLN A 78 12.06 -10.30 16.08
CA GLN A 78 12.33 -11.72 15.85
C GLN A 78 13.81 -12.05 16.12
N ASN A 79 14.76 -11.20 15.70
CA ASN A 79 16.17 -11.38 15.99
C ASN A 79 16.44 -11.33 17.50
N ASN A 80 15.89 -10.33 18.21
CA ASN A 80 16.05 -10.24 19.66
C ASN A 80 15.25 -11.32 20.42
N ALA A 81 14.05 -11.67 19.97
CA ALA A 81 13.23 -12.72 20.58
C ALA A 81 13.82 -14.10 20.38
N SER A 82 14.52 -14.38 19.26
CA SER A 82 15.26 -15.63 19.08
C SER A 82 16.35 -15.77 20.14
N THR A 83 17.13 -14.71 20.37
CA THR A 83 18.18 -14.72 21.41
C THR A 83 17.59 -14.82 22.82
N ILE A 84 16.53 -14.06 23.11
CA ILE A 84 15.85 -14.09 24.42
C ILE A 84 15.16 -15.45 24.66
N SER A 85 14.51 -16.03 23.65
CA SER A 85 13.85 -17.35 23.74
C SER A 85 14.86 -18.47 23.99
N ILE A 86 16.02 -18.44 23.31
CA ILE A 86 17.10 -19.42 23.55
C ILE A 86 17.63 -19.28 24.98
N THR A 87 17.85 -18.05 25.49
CA THR A 87 18.28 -17.85 26.89
C THR A 87 17.22 -18.25 27.91
N ASP A 88 15.94 -17.97 27.66
CA ASP A 88 14.83 -18.35 28.53
C ASP A 88 14.63 -19.88 28.58
N GLU A 89 14.80 -20.57 27.45
CA GLU A 89 14.75 -22.03 27.39
C GLU A 89 15.96 -22.68 28.08
N LEU A 90 17.16 -22.11 27.94
CA LEU A 90 18.34 -22.54 28.68
C LEU A 90 18.17 -22.34 30.20
N GLU A 91 17.53 -21.25 30.63
CA GLU A 91 17.23 -21.01 32.05
C GLU A 91 16.21 -22.03 32.59
N LYS A 92 15.17 -22.36 31.82
CA LYS A 92 14.21 -23.42 32.17
C LYS A 92 14.89 -24.79 32.28
N LEU A 93 15.77 -25.13 31.34
CA LEU A 93 16.55 -26.37 31.40
C LEU A 93 17.44 -26.43 32.64
N ALA A 94 18.07 -25.31 33.01
CA ALA A 94 18.89 -25.23 34.21
C ALA A 94 18.06 -25.44 35.50
N LYS A 95 16.84 -24.89 35.56
CA LYS A 95 15.91 -25.13 36.68
C LYS A 95 15.49 -26.59 36.78
N LEU A 96 15.10 -27.21 35.67
CA LEU A 96 14.69 -28.62 35.66
C LEU A 96 15.81 -29.57 36.13
N LYS A 97 17.06 -29.29 35.78
CA LYS A 97 18.22 -30.00 36.32
C LYS A 97 18.38 -29.78 37.82
N ASN A 98 18.31 -28.52 38.28
CA ASN A 98 18.50 -28.18 39.68
C ASN A 98 17.42 -28.82 40.57
N ASP A 99 16.20 -28.94 40.05
CA ASP A 99 15.08 -29.62 40.69
C ASP A 99 15.19 -31.16 40.65
N ASN A 100 16.29 -31.72 40.13
CA ASN A 100 16.54 -33.16 39.92
C ASN A 100 15.46 -33.86 39.07
N ILE A 101 14.75 -33.12 38.22
CA ILE A 101 13.69 -33.66 37.34
C ILE A 101 14.29 -34.37 36.12
N ILE A 102 15.48 -33.95 35.69
CA ILE A 102 16.24 -34.50 34.56
C ILE A 102 17.66 -34.87 34.96
N SER A 103 18.23 -35.92 34.35
CA SER A 103 19.63 -36.31 34.60
C SER A 103 20.63 -35.40 33.89
N GLU A 104 21.89 -35.40 34.35
CA GLU A 104 22.96 -34.60 33.75
C GLU A 104 23.17 -34.93 32.26
N GLU A 105 23.02 -36.21 31.90
CA GLU A 105 23.18 -36.69 30.52
C GLU A 105 22.05 -36.19 29.61
N GLU A 106 20.81 -36.13 30.11
CA GLU A 106 19.66 -35.56 29.39
C GLU A 106 19.77 -34.05 29.27
N TYR A 107 20.25 -33.37 30.31
CA TYR A 107 20.50 -31.93 30.28
C TYR A 107 21.51 -31.55 29.19
N GLN A 108 22.64 -32.27 29.09
CA GLN A 108 23.65 -31.98 28.06
C GLN A 108 23.15 -32.25 26.65
N LYS A 109 22.44 -33.36 26.42
CA LYS A 109 21.81 -33.65 25.11
C LYS A 109 20.83 -32.56 24.67
N LEU A 110 20.01 -32.05 25.59
CA LEU A 110 19.03 -31.00 25.30
C LEU A 110 19.70 -29.65 25.06
N LYS A 111 20.72 -29.32 25.87
CA LYS A 111 21.52 -28.11 25.70
C LYS A 111 22.24 -28.08 24.35
N ASP A 112 22.89 -29.18 23.96
CA ASP A 112 23.57 -29.29 22.67
C ASP A 112 22.60 -29.21 21.49
N LYS A 113 21.38 -29.73 21.66
CA LYS A 113 20.32 -29.60 20.66
C LYS A 113 19.84 -28.16 20.51
N LEU A 114 19.73 -27.40 21.60
CA LEU A 114 19.37 -25.97 21.53
C LEU A 114 20.50 -25.10 20.96
N LEU A 115 21.77 -25.42 21.26
CA LEU A 115 22.92 -24.62 20.80
C LEU A 115 23.27 -24.84 19.32
N ASN A 116 23.00 -26.03 18.79
CA ASN A 116 23.26 -26.39 17.39
C ASN A 116 21.99 -26.33 16.50
N SER A 117 20.87 -25.80 17.02
CA SER A 117 19.63 -25.64 16.25
C SER A 117 19.57 -24.32 15.48
#